data_AF-A0A2V8N2D3-F1
#
_entry.id   AF-A0A2V8N2D3-F1
#
_cell.length_a   1.000
_cell.length_b   1.000
_cell.length_c   1.000
_cell.angle_alpha   90.00
_cell.angle_beta   90.00
_cell.angle_gamma   90.00
#
_symmetry.space_group_name_H-M   'P 1'
#
loop_
_entity.id
_entity.type
_entity.pdbx_description
1 polymer ?
#
loop_
_entity_poly.entity_id
_entity_poly.type
_entity_poly.pdbx_seq_one_letter_code
_entity_poly.pdbx_strand_id
1 'polypeptide(L)'
;MTKTLRLAAFLLFAVALALPILQSRSVEGQSVTEAPTGFDTLTNGFVTQAVHDEDRGTFEERDTVTKGLGPVYNAQSCAECHQNPVTGGISQISELRAGHNDGSGNFVPATLTINDGGGLPGGITIANRSLINQRATCPGVVTDNDPTNNIPDGTIIYNHPNEQAQERVPGAETVRTRRMTTNVLGLGFVEAISNSTLQNIPNGQPTGMKGQLTVVPVAEAPGQFRNGRFGWKDQDASLLTFSGGAYLNEMGIT
;
A
#
# COMPACT_ATOMS: atom_id res chain seq x y z
N MET A 1 35.98 59.67 -10.06
CA MET A 1 34.90 58.79 -10.53
C MET A 1 35.17 57.30 -10.30
N THR A 2 36.38 56.79 -10.55
CA THR A 2 36.71 55.35 -10.41
C THR A 2 36.77 54.85 -8.96
N LYS A 3 37.24 55.66 -8.00
CA LYS A 3 37.25 55.26 -6.57
C LYS A 3 35.85 55.19 -5.96
N THR A 4 34.97 56.12 -6.29
CA THR A 4 33.58 56.15 -5.81
C THR A 4 32.76 54.99 -6.38
N LEU A 5 32.99 54.62 -7.64
CA LEU A 5 32.32 53.47 -8.27
C LEU A 5 32.75 52.14 -7.63
N ARG A 6 34.04 51.98 -7.30
CA ARG A 6 34.55 50.78 -6.61
C ARG A 6 33.99 50.63 -5.19
N LEU A 7 33.88 51.75 -4.46
CA LEU A 7 33.31 51.75 -3.11
C LEU A 7 31.83 51.36 -3.13
N ALA A 8 31.06 51.91 -4.08
CA ALA A 8 29.64 51.58 -4.25
C ALA A 8 29.43 50.11 -4.63
N ALA A 9 30.24 49.56 -5.54
CA ALA A 9 30.18 48.16 -5.92
C ALA A 9 30.49 47.22 -4.73
N PHE A 10 31.47 47.58 -3.91
CA PHE A 10 31.84 46.80 -2.72
C PHE A 10 30.72 46.81 -1.66
N LEU A 11 30.10 47.96 -1.45
CA LEU A 11 28.94 48.10 -0.56
C LEU A 11 27.74 47.28 -1.03
N LEU A 12 27.41 47.35 -2.33
CA LEU A 12 26.32 46.56 -2.91
C LEU A 12 26.58 45.06 -2.80
N PHE A 13 27.82 44.62 -3.02
CA PHE A 13 28.22 43.23 -2.88
C PHE A 13 28.14 42.75 -1.42
N ALA A 14 28.60 43.56 -0.47
CA ALA A 14 28.50 43.25 0.96
C ALA A 14 27.05 43.15 1.44
N VAL A 15 26.17 44.06 0.96
CA VAL A 15 24.74 44.01 1.26
C VAL A 15 24.07 42.78 0.65
N ALA A 16 24.40 42.43 -0.60
CA ALA A 16 23.89 41.24 -1.27
C ALA A 16 24.30 39.93 -0.57
N LEU A 17 25.51 39.89 0.02
CA LEU A 17 25.99 38.76 0.83
C LEU A 17 25.33 38.68 2.22
N ALA A 18 24.97 39.81 2.81
CA ALA A 18 24.36 39.87 4.14
C ALA A 18 22.83 39.65 4.12
N LEU A 19 22.16 39.96 3.00
CA LEU A 19 20.70 39.85 2.86
C LEU A 19 20.14 38.43 3.13
N PRO A 20 20.75 37.33 2.66
CA PRO A 20 20.26 35.97 2.92
C PRO A 20 20.33 35.58 4.40
N ILE A 21 21.32 36.14 5.13
CA ILE A 21 21.54 35.87 6.55
C ILE A 21 20.49 36.60 7.40
N LEU A 22 20.09 37.81 6.97
CA LEU A 22 19.05 38.61 7.61
C LEU A 22 17.62 38.17 7.24
N GLN A 23 17.47 37.37 6.18
CA GLN A 23 16.20 36.81 5.71
C GLN A 23 16.08 35.31 6.00
N SER A 24 16.71 34.81 7.06
CA SER A 24 16.44 33.48 7.58
C SER A 24 14.95 33.40 7.94
N ARG A 25 14.16 32.72 7.11
CA ARG A 25 12.81 32.32 7.49
C ARG A 25 12.97 31.32 8.61
N SER A 26 12.33 31.58 9.74
CA SER A 26 12.09 30.54 10.72
C SER A 26 11.35 29.40 10.00
N VAL A 27 11.93 28.20 10.07
CA VAL A 27 11.15 27.00 9.85
C VAL A 27 10.46 26.77 11.19
N GLU A 28 9.24 27.28 11.36
CA GLU A 28 8.40 26.81 12.46
C GLU A 28 8.08 25.34 12.20
N GLY A 29 8.88 24.45 12.77
CA GLY A 29 8.40 23.11 13.06
C GLY A 29 7.26 23.28 14.05
N GLN A 30 6.03 22.94 13.65
CA GLN A 30 4.95 22.83 14.62
C GLN A 30 5.45 21.89 15.71
N SER A 31 5.49 22.37 16.96
CA SER A 31 5.69 21.51 18.12
C SER A 31 4.42 20.68 18.30
N VAL A 32 4.20 19.73 17.40
CA VAL A 32 3.15 18.75 17.55
C VAL A 32 3.63 17.85 18.69
N THR A 33 2.83 17.74 19.74
CA THR A 33 3.02 16.64 20.69
C THR A 33 2.91 15.37 19.89
N GLU A 34 4.02 14.64 19.73
CA GLU A 34 4.02 13.34 19.08
C GLU A 34 2.91 12.49 19.70
N ALA A 35 2.10 11.86 18.85
CA ALA A 35 1.12 10.91 19.34
C ALA A 35 1.87 9.84 20.14
N PRO A 36 1.38 9.44 21.33
CA PRO A 36 2.01 8.36 22.09
C PRO A 36 2.25 7.16 21.18
N THR A 37 3.51 6.73 21.07
CA THR A 37 3.87 5.54 20.28
C THR A 37 3.52 4.30 21.09
N GLY A 38 2.28 3.83 20.94
CA GLY A 38 1.79 2.61 21.56
C GLY A 38 2.01 1.40 20.65
N PHE A 39 3.25 0.89 20.57
CA PHE A 39 3.49 -0.49 20.10
C PHE A 39 3.36 -1.48 21.27
N ASP A 40 2.52 -1.15 22.24
CA ASP A 40 2.28 -1.88 23.49
C ASP A 40 0.95 -2.64 23.47
N THR A 41 0.21 -2.55 22.35
CA THR A 41 -1.12 -3.15 22.15
C THR A 41 -2.20 -2.64 23.11
N LEU A 42 -1.99 -1.45 23.67
CA LEU A 42 -2.97 -0.79 24.52
C LEU A 42 -3.89 0.10 23.70
N THR A 43 -5.15 0.17 24.13
CA THR A 43 -6.11 1.13 23.58
C THR A 43 -5.63 2.57 23.79
N ASN A 44 -5.92 3.44 22.82
CA ASN A 44 -5.73 4.88 22.92
C ASN A 44 -6.85 5.59 23.72
N GLY A 45 -7.77 4.82 24.32
CA GLY A 45 -8.85 5.31 25.16
C GLY A 45 -10.15 5.65 24.42
N PHE A 46 -10.19 5.53 23.09
CA PHE A 46 -11.44 5.71 22.32
C PHE A 46 -12.42 4.55 22.53
N VAL A 47 -11.89 3.35 22.79
CA VAL A 47 -12.63 2.15 23.18
C VAL A 47 -12.00 1.53 24.43
N THR A 48 -12.74 0.66 25.13
CA THR A 48 -12.17 -0.09 26.25
C THR A 48 -11.09 -1.06 25.75
N GLN A 49 -10.18 -1.47 26.62
CA GLN A 49 -9.17 -2.47 26.25
C GLN A 49 -9.81 -3.77 25.77
N ALA A 50 -10.93 -4.18 26.37
CA ALA A 50 -11.65 -5.39 25.96
C ALA A 50 -12.16 -5.31 24.51
N VAL A 51 -12.71 -4.16 24.08
CA VAL A 51 -13.13 -3.95 22.69
C VAL A 51 -11.92 -3.93 21.76
N HIS A 52 -10.83 -3.26 22.14
CA HIS A 52 -9.60 -3.26 21.36
C HIS A 52 -9.02 -4.68 21.16
N ASP A 53 -9.04 -5.49 22.22
CA ASP A 53 -8.57 -6.88 22.17
C ASP A 53 -9.47 -7.77 21.30
N GLU A 54 -10.78 -7.54 21.30
CA GLU A 54 -11.76 -8.23 20.42
C GLU A 54 -11.57 -7.83 18.95
N ASP A 55 -11.43 -6.53 18.66
CA ASP A 55 -11.14 -6.02 17.31
C ASP A 55 -9.79 -6.55 16.80
N ARG A 56 -8.77 -6.60 17.66
CA ARG A 56 -7.49 -7.23 17.35
C ARG A 56 -7.67 -8.72 17.06
N GLY A 57 -8.48 -9.42 17.84
CA GLY A 57 -8.81 -10.83 17.59
C GLY A 57 -9.42 -11.06 16.20
N THR A 58 -10.30 -10.16 15.75
CA THR A 58 -10.86 -10.19 14.39
C THR A 58 -9.78 -9.88 13.34
N PHE A 59 -8.89 -8.93 13.61
CA PHE A 59 -7.78 -8.59 12.71
C PHE A 59 -6.77 -9.75 12.55
N GLU A 60 -6.54 -10.51 13.62
CA GLU A 60 -5.63 -11.68 13.68
C GLU A 60 -6.29 -12.97 13.18
N GLU A 61 -7.60 -12.94 12.96
CA GLU A 61 -8.34 -14.10 12.51
C GLU A 61 -7.79 -14.61 11.17
N ARG A 62 -7.72 -15.93 11.04
CA ARG A 62 -7.39 -16.60 9.79
C ARG A 62 -8.67 -17.01 9.08
N ASP A 63 -8.79 -16.58 7.83
CA ASP A 63 -9.82 -17.04 6.93
C ASP A 63 -9.55 -18.44 6.41
N THR A 64 -10.64 -19.14 6.07
CA THR A 64 -10.64 -20.52 5.59
C THR A 64 -11.59 -20.65 4.42
N VAL A 65 -11.51 -21.77 3.69
CA VAL A 65 -12.40 -22.03 2.55
C VAL A 65 -13.88 -21.93 2.94
N THR A 66 -14.25 -22.35 4.14
CA THR A 66 -15.64 -22.26 4.62
C THR A 66 -16.12 -20.83 4.85
N LYS A 67 -15.20 -19.86 4.91
CA LYS A 67 -15.47 -18.42 5.03
C LYS A 67 -15.35 -17.68 3.70
N GLY A 68 -15.22 -18.38 2.58
CA GLY A 68 -15.10 -17.78 1.25
C GLY A 68 -13.65 -17.55 0.80
N LEU A 69 -12.66 -18.10 1.51
CA LEU A 69 -11.28 -18.09 1.03
C LEU A 69 -11.17 -18.87 -0.29
N GLY A 70 -10.84 -18.16 -1.35
CA GLY A 70 -10.60 -18.73 -2.67
C GLY A 70 -9.28 -19.51 -2.75
N PRO A 71 -9.02 -20.17 -3.89
CA PRO A 71 -7.80 -20.95 -4.08
C PRO A 71 -6.52 -20.10 -4.23
N VAL A 72 -6.65 -18.77 -4.36
CA VAL A 72 -5.55 -17.86 -4.63
C VAL A 72 -5.60 -16.65 -3.69
N TYR A 73 -4.62 -16.56 -2.80
CA TYR A 73 -4.46 -15.48 -1.82
C TYR A 73 -2.97 -15.29 -1.50
N ASN A 74 -2.63 -14.07 -1.13
CA ASN A 74 -1.33 -13.70 -0.60
C ASN A 74 -1.22 -14.05 0.89
N ALA A 75 -2.29 -13.88 1.65
CA ALA A 75 -2.34 -14.11 3.09
C ALA A 75 -3.73 -14.57 3.51
N GLN A 76 -3.83 -15.28 4.63
CA GLN A 76 -5.14 -15.70 5.18
C GLN A 76 -5.62 -14.79 6.31
N SER A 77 -4.82 -13.79 6.71
CA SER A 77 -5.11 -12.89 7.82
C SER A 77 -4.39 -11.57 7.59
N CYS A 78 -5.00 -10.46 8.03
CA CYS A 78 -4.35 -9.15 8.04
C CYS A 78 -3.04 -9.17 8.84
N ALA A 79 -3.01 -9.93 9.94
CA ALA A 79 -1.85 -10.07 10.81
C ALA A 79 -0.68 -10.85 10.18
N GLU A 80 -0.86 -11.51 9.03
CA GLU A 80 0.29 -12.11 8.33
C GLU A 80 1.19 -11.03 7.73
N CYS A 81 0.59 -9.94 7.24
CA CYS A 81 1.30 -8.83 6.63
C CYS A 81 1.53 -7.68 7.62
N HIS A 82 0.63 -7.42 8.55
CA HIS A 82 0.67 -6.29 9.48
C HIS A 82 1.02 -6.73 10.92
N GLN A 83 2.29 -6.99 11.22
CA GLN A 83 2.65 -7.64 12.50
C GLN A 83 3.94 -7.21 13.19
N ASN A 84 4.75 -6.33 12.60
CA ASN A 84 6.02 -5.92 13.19
C ASN A 84 5.99 -4.44 13.61
N PRO A 85 6.27 -4.10 14.89
CA PRO A 85 6.64 -4.99 16.00
C PRO A 85 5.46 -5.70 16.69
N VAL A 86 4.23 -5.25 16.43
CA VAL A 86 2.99 -5.82 16.96
C VAL A 86 1.94 -5.89 15.85
N THR A 87 0.86 -6.63 16.09
CA THR A 87 -0.32 -6.66 15.22
C THR A 87 -0.78 -5.26 14.84
N GLY A 88 -1.04 -5.07 13.55
CA GLY A 88 -1.36 -3.78 12.94
C GLY A 88 -0.13 -2.97 12.49
N GLY A 89 1.08 -3.40 12.87
CA GLY A 89 2.34 -2.75 12.49
C GLY A 89 2.71 -2.91 11.01
N ILE A 90 3.91 -2.43 10.66
CA ILE A 90 4.50 -2.67 9.33
C ILE A 90 4.95 -4.13 9.19
N SER A 91 5.46 -4.52 8.03
CA SER A 91 6.36 -5.67 7.94
C SER A 91 7.34 -5.53 6.77
N GLN A 92 8.24 -6.50 6.64
CA GLN A 92 9.12 -6.64 5.47
C GLN A 92 8.45 -7.44 4.34
N ILE A 93 7.20 -7.86 4.50
CA ILE A 93 6.44 -8.49 3.43
C ILE A 93 6.18 -7.44 2.36
N SER A 94 6.34 -7.86 1.11
CA SER A 94 6.07 -7.02 -0.03
C SER A 94 5.24 -7.75 -1.06
N GLU A 95 4.40 -6.96 -1.71
CA GLU A 95 3.56 -7.39 -2.82
C GLU A 95 3.98 -6.66 -4.09
N LEU A 96 3.99 -7.39 -5.18
CA LEU A 96 4.08 -6.84 -6.51
C LEU A 96 2.73 -6.23 -6.85
N ARG A 97 2.71 -4.91 -7.00
CA ARG A 97 1.65 -4.22 -7.72
C ARG A 97 1.90 -4.30 -9.22
N ALA A 98 1.01 -4.99 -9.94
CA ALA A 98 1.09 -5.18 -11.38
C ALA A 98 -0.12 -4.55 -12.11
N GLY A 99 0.12 -4.01 -13.29
CA GLY A 99 -0.93 -3.44 -14.15
C GLY A 99 -0.34 -2.80 -15.41
N HIS A 100 -1.16 -2.03 -16.10
CA HIS A 100 -0.77 -1.22 -17.25
C HIS A 100 -1.51 0.11 -17.23
N ASN A 101 -1.10 1.05 -18.08
CA ASN A 101 -1.88 2.26 -18.30
C ASN A 101 -2.78 2.06 -19.53
N ASP A 102 -4.04 2.49 -19.44
CA ASP A 102 -4.92 2.57 -20.60
C ASP A 102 -4.49 3.70 -21.56
N GLY A 103 -5.19 3.82 -22.70
CA GLY A 103 -4.93 4.87 -23.68
C GLY A 103 -5.13 6.31 -23.19
N SER A 104 -5.75 6.49 -22.01
CA SER A 104 -5.94 7.78 -21.34
C SER A 104 -4.92 8.01 -20.21
N GLY A 105 -4.02 7.05 -19.97
CA GLY A 105 -3.03 7.10 -18.91
C GLY A 105 -3.52 6.62 -17.53
N ASN A 106 -4.74 6.08 -17.43
CA ASN A 106 -5.25 5.56 -16.16
C ASN A 106 -4.61 4.19 -15.86
N PHE A 107 -4.26 3.96 -14.59
CA PHE A 107 -3.79 2.65 -14.16
C PHE A 107 -4.94 1.63 -14.19
N VAL A 108 -4.74 0.56 -14.96
CA VAL A 108 -5.61 -0.61 -15.01
C VAL A 108 -4.94 -1.74 -14.22
N PRO A 109 -5.56 -2.21 -13.12
CA PRO A 109 -5.15 -3.39 -12.39
C PRO A 109 -4.91 -4.60 -13.29
N ALA A 110 -3.86 -5.38 -13.02
CA ALA A 110 -3.59 -6.60 -13.77
C ALA A 110 -4.78 -7.57 -13.70
N THR A 111 -4.98 -8.30 -14.80
CA THR A 111 -5.89 -9.44 -14.85
C THR A 111 -5.05 -10.69 -14.95
N LEU A 112 -5.22 -11.59 -13.99
CA LEU A 112 -4.32 -12.72 -13.82
C LEU A 112 -5.00 -14.01 -14.21
N THR A 113 -4.24 -14.93 -14.77
CA THR A 113 -4.77 -16.24 -15.13
C THR A 113 -4.08 -17.29 -14.27
N ILE A 114 -4.90 -18.15 -13.68
CA ILE A 114 -4.48 -19.39 -13.04
C ILE A 114 -4.98 -20.56 -13.88
N ASN A 115 -4.40 -21.73 -13.68
CA ASN A 115 -4.68 -23.00 -14.33
C ASN A 115 -4.54 -22.98 -15.86
N ASP A 116 -3.78 -22.04 -16.43
CA ASP A 116 -3.56 -22.01 -17.87
C ASP A 116 -2.43 -22.94 -18.33
N GLY A 117 -1.63 -23.52 -17.42
CA GLY A 117 -0.51 -24.40 -17.80
C GLY A 117 0.43 -23.83 -18.86
N GLY A 118 0.51 -22.49 -19.02
CA GLY A 118 1.24 -21.86 -20.12
C GLY A 118 0.50 -21.79 -21.47
N GLY A 119 -0.84 -21.80 -21.48
CA GLY A 119 -1.68 -21.63 -22.67
C GLY A 119 -2.64 -22.78 -23.01
N LEU A 120 -2.87 -23.72 -22.09
CA LEU A 120 -3.82 -24.82 -22.20
C LEU A 120 -5.27 -24.37 -21.90
N PRO A 121 -6.29 -25.03 -22.49
CA PRO A 121 -7.70 -24.74 -22.21
C PRO A 121 -8.06 -25.04 -20.74
N GLY A 122 -8.85 -24.17 -20.11
CA GLY A 122 -9.34 -24.36 -18.73
C GLY A 122 -8.77 -23.40 -17.68
N GLY A 123 -7.95 -22.43 -18.09
CA GLY A 123 -7.50 -21.36 -17.20
C GLY A 123 -8.65 -20.50 -16.66
N ILE A 124 -8.55 -20.09 -15.39
CA ILE A 124 -9.47 -19.16 -14.72
C ILE A 124 -8.80 -17.80 -14.71
N THR A 125 -9.52 -16.79 -15.21
CA THR A 125 -9.07 -15.41 -15.19
C THR A 125 -9.68 -14.66 -14.00
N ILE A 126 -8.82 -14.06 -13.19
CA ILE A 126 -9.15 -13.23 -12.04
C ILE A 126 -8.88 -11.78 -12.42
N ALA A 127 -9.95 -11.04 -12.68
CA ALA A 127 -9.86 -9.62 -13.00
C ALA A 127 -9.41 -8.82 -11.77
N ASN A 128 -8.75 -7.69 -12.03
CA ASN A 128 -8.33 -6.70 -11.02
C ASN A 128 -7.35 -7.17 -9.95
N ARG A 129 -6.69 -8.33 -10.12
CA ARG A 129 -5.73 -8.87 -9.17
C ARG A 129 -4.38 -8.16 -9.30
N SER A 130 -4.29 -6.93 -8.80
CA SER A 130 -3.10 -6.10 -8.95
C SER A 130 -2.06 -6.32 -7.87
N LEU A 131 -2.40 -6.87 -6.70
CA LEU A 131 -1.50 -7.05 -5.56
C LEU A 131 -1.14 -8.53 -5.38
N ILE A 132 0.12 -8.85 -5.61
CA ILE A 132 0.58 -10.23 -5.81
C ILE A 132 1.82 -10.46 -4.95
N ASN A 133 1.76 -11.30 -3.93
CA ASN A 133 2.92 -11.46 -3.06
C ASN A 133 4.02 -12.34 -3.70
N GLN A 134 5.21 -12.31 -3.09
CA GLN A 134 6.34 -13.13 -3.54
C GLN A 134 6.07 -14.64 -3.49
N ARG A 135 5.13 -15.11 -2.66
CA ARG A 135 4.75 -16.53 -2.54
C ARG A 135 3.82 -16.96 -3.67
N ALA A 136 2.97 -16.07 -4.16
CA ALA A 136 2.09 -16.25 -5.32
C ALA A 136 2.89 -16.17 -6.63
N THR A 137 3.91 -15.31 -6.70
CA THR A 137 4.87 -15.25 -7.82
C THR A 137 6.12 -16.09 -7.57
N CYS A 138 6.07 -17.40 -7.84
CA CYS A 138 7.32 -18.16 -8.00
C CYS A 138 7.87 -18.02 -9.45
N PRO A 139 9.10 -17.54 -9.67
CA PRO A 139 9.82 -17.92 -10.89
C PRO A 139 10.11 -19.42 -10.77
N GLY A 140 9.64 -20.22 -11.73
CA GLY A 140 9.56 -21.67 -11.64
C GLY A 140 10.71 -22.36 -10.90
N VAL A 141 10.35 -23.18 -9.91
CA VAL A 141 11.16 -24.30 -9.44
C VAL A 141 10.27 -25.53 -9.54
N VAL A 142 10.51 -26.29 -10.62
CA VAL A 142 10.00 -27.65 -10.82
C VAL A 142 10.67 -28.55 -9.80
N THR A 143 9.88 -29.37 -9.10
CA THR A 143 10.19 -30.80 -8.92
C THR A 143 8.87 -31.55 -8.79
N ASP A 144 8.41 -32.15 -9.88
CA ASP A 144 7.55 -33.33 -9.81
C ASP A 144 8.43 -34.59 -9.92
N ASN A 145 8.05 -35.65 -9.21
CA ASN A 145 8.81 -36.81 -8.75
C ASN A 145 9.87 -36.52 -7.67
N ASP A 146 9.55 -36.84 -6.42
CA ASP A 146 10.55 -37.13 -5.39
C ASP A 146 10.60 -38.64 -5.07
N PRO A 147 11.35 -39.43 -5.87
CA PRO A 147 11.57 -40.85 -5.59
C PRO A 147 12.45 -41.08 -4.35
N THR A 148 13.02 -40.03 -3.73
CA THR A 148 13.84 -40.18 -2.50
C THR A 148 12.98 -40.32 -1.25
N ASN A 149 11.73 -39.86 -1.29
CA ASN A 149 10.80 -39.90 -0.15
C ASN A 149 9.64 -40.90 -0.32
N ASN A 150 9.64 -41.70 -1.39
CA ASN A 150 8.77 -42.88 -1.54
C ASN A 150 7.25 -42.59 -1.40
N ILE A 151 6.80 -41.43 -1.89
CA ILE A 151 5.38 -41.05 -1.84
C ILE A 151 4.62 -41.72 -2.99
N PRO A 152 3.54 -42.50 -2.71
CA PRO A 152 2.73 -43.13 -3.75
C PRO A 152 1.98 -42.13 -4.62
N ASP A 153 1.93 -42.44 -5.92
CA ASP A 153 1.10 -41.73 -6.91
C ASP A 153 -0.38 -41.69 -6.44
N GLY A 154 -0.97 -40.49 -6.42
CA GLY A 154 -2.34 -40.28 -5.92
C GLY A 154 -2.50 -40.00 -4.42
N THR A 155 -1.42 -39.78 -3.65
CA THR A 155 -1.51 -39.33 -2.25
C THR A 155 -1.89 -37.85 -2.17
N ILE A 156 -3.01 -37.51 -1.52
CA ILE A 156 -3.38 -36.10 -1.26
C ILE A 156 -2.45 -35.54 -0.18
N ILE A 157 -1.51 -34.70 -0.59
CA ILE A 157 -0.70 -33.87 0.28
C ILE A 157 -1.23 -32.45 0.14
N TYR A 158 -1.49 -31.73 1.24
CA TYR A 158 -1.73 -30.28 1.22
C TYR A 158 -0.42 -29.52 1.00
N ASN A 159 0.31 -29.90 -0.04
CA ASN A 159 1.45 -29.16 -0.51
C ASN A 159 0.94 -28.34 -1.70
N HIS A 160 1.09 -27.02 -1.65
CA HIS A 160 0.85 -26.14 -2.80
C HIS A 160 2.08 -26.18 -3.75
N PRO A 161 2.22 -27.19 -4.63
CA PRO A 161 2.83 -26.93 -5.91
C PRO A 161 2.05 -27.64 -7.01
N ASN A 162 0.97 -27.01 -7.46
CA ASN A 162 0.53 -27.23 -8.82
C ASN A 162 0.91 -25.98 -9.61
N GLU A 163 1.82 -26.10 -10.58
CA GLU A 163 2.19 -25.01 -11.49
C GLU A 163 0.97 -24.47 -12.27
N GLN A 164 -0.11 -25.25 -12.34
CA GLN A 164 -1.40 -24.80 -12.85
C GLN A 164 -1.99 -23.74 -11.91
N ALA A 165 -1.99 -23.89 -10.59
CA ALA A 165 -2.55 -22.88 -9.68
C ALA A 165 -1.66 -21.63 -9.52
N GLN A 166 -0.55 -21.54 -10.26
CA GLN A 166 0.39 -20.44 -10.15
C GLN A 166 -0.15 -19.16 -10.80
N GLU A 167 0.01 -18.06 -10.08
CA GLU A 167 -0.33 -16.73 -10.55
C GLU A 167 0.77 -16.20 -11.48
N ARG A 168 0.40 -15.95 -12.74
CA ARG A 168 1.32 -15.42 -13.76
C ARG A 168 0.93 -14.00 -14.13
N VAL A 169 1.82 -13.05 -13.85
CA VAL A 169 1.66 -11.66 -14.30
C VAL A 169 1.89 -11.58 -15.81
N PRO A 170 0.87 -11.25 -16.62
CA PRO A 170 1.00 -11.19 -18.07
C PRO A 170 2.13 -10.25 -18.50
N GLY A 171 2.84 -10.60 -19.57
CA GLY A 171 3.88 -9.74 -20.14
C GLY A 171 3.38 -8.35 -20.60
N ALA A 172 2.07 -8.23 -20.84
CA ALA A 172 1.40 -6.97 -21.17
C ALA A 172 1.36 -5.98 -19.99
N GLU A 173 1.52 -6.44 -18.74
CA GLU A 173 1.55 -5.58 -17.56
C GLU A 173 2.90 -4.87 -17.47
N THR A 174 2.93 -3.63 -17.99
CA THR A 174 4.12 -2.78 -18.08
C THR A 174 4.44 -2.03 -16.79
N VAL A 175 3.47 -1.89 -15.88
CA VAL A 175 3.65 -1.32 -14.55
C VAL A 175 3.86 -2.45 -13.56
N ARG A 176 5.07 -2.53 -12.99
CA ARG A 176 5.46 -3.55 -12.00
C ARG A 176 6.26 -2.89 -10.88
N THR A 177 5.69 -2.79 -9.68
CA THR A 177 6.36 -2.18 -8.52
C THR A 177 6.12 -3.01 -7.27
N ARG A 178 7.16 -3.22 -6.46
CA ARG A 178 6.99 -3.80 -5.13
C ARG A 178 6.51 -2.75 -4.14
N ARG A 179 5.60 -3.14 -3.24
CA ARG A 179 5.06 -2.33 -2.15
C ARG A 179 5.21 -3.12 -0.86
N MET A 180 5.90 -2.56 0.14
CA MET A 180 5.98 -3.19 1.46
C MET A 180 4.70 -2.94 2.23
N THR A 181 4.34 -3.82 3.16
CA THR A 181 3.16 -3.61 4.00
C THR A 181 3.29 -2.34 4.85
N THR A 182 2.26 -1.49 4.82
CA THR A 182 2.21 -0.24 5.59
C THR A 182 1.74 -0.47 7.03
N ASN A 183 1.97 0.50 7.92
CA ASN A 183 1.41 0.48 9.27
C ASN A 183 -0.10 0.81 9.18
N VAL A 184 -0.94 0.10 9.93
CA VAL A 184 -2.37 0.45 10.08
C VAL A 184 -2.71 1.09 11.42
N LEU A 185 -1.80 1.03 12.39
CA LEU A 185 -1.96 1.69 13.67
C LEU A 185 -2.05 3.21 13.47
N GLY A 186 -3.08 3.82 14.07
CA GLY A 186 -3.33 5.26 13.98
C GLY A 186 -4.03 5.73 12.70
N LEU A 187 -4.28 4.85 11.72
CA LEU A 187 -4.97 5.25 10.48
C LEU A 187 -6.41 5.74 10.69
N GLY A 188 -7.05 5.41 11.81
CA GLY A 188 -8.32 6.01 12.20
C GLY A 188 -8.24 7.54 12.37
N PHE A 189 -7.09 8.08 12.79
CA PHE A 189 -6.88 9.53 12.83
C PHE A 189 -6.74 10.12 11.42
N VAL A 190 -6.10 9.39 10.50
CA VAL A 190 -5.98 9.79 9.09
C VAL A 190 -7.35 9.79 8.40
N GLU A 191 -8.18 8.77 8.66
CA GLU A 191 -9.57 8.67 8.21
C GLU A 191 -10.39 9.90 8.60
N ALA A 192 -10.19 10.40 9.82
CA ALA A 192 -10.91 11.56 10.34
C ALA A 192 -10.51 12.90 9.69
N ILE A 193 -9.42 12.96 8.90
CA ILE A 193 -9.00 14.21 8.24
C ILE A 193 -9.98 14.55 7.11
N SER A 194 -10.57 15.75 7.19
CA SER A 194 -11.53 16.24 6.19
C SER A 194 -10.86 16.54 4.83
N ASN A 195 -11.64 16.43 3.74
CA ASN A 195 -11.15 16.80 2.40
C ASN A 195 -10.73 18.28 2.32
N SER A 196 -11.43 19.17 3.02
CA SER A 196 -11.10 20.60 3.03
C SER A 196 -9.74 20.85 3.67
N THR A 197 -9.41 20.15 4.76
CA THR A 197 -8.07 20.22 5.36
C THR A 197 -7.00 19.78 4.39
N LEU A 198 -7.17 18.63 3.73
CA LEU A 198 -6.22 18.13 2.73
C LEU A 198 -6.07 19.09 1.54
N GLN A 199 -7.17 19.71 1.07
CA GLN A 199 -7.17 20.68 -0.03
C GLN A 199 -6.48 22.00 0.33
N ASN A 200 -6.59 22.42 1.59
CA ASN A 200 -5.99 23.66 2.04
C ASN A 200 -4.46 23.60 2.10
N ILE A 201 -3.87 22.42 2.28
CA ILE A 201 -2.41 22.22 2.32
C ILE A 201 -1.74 22.71 1.01
N PRO A 202 -2.06 22.16 -0.19
CA PRO A 202 -1.47 22.64 -1.43
C PRO A 202 -1.94 24.06 -1.79
N ASN A 203 -3.13 24.49 -1.36
CA ASN A 203 -3.59 25.86 -1.55
C ASN A 203 -2.70 26.87 -0.81
N GLY A 204 -2.20 26.53 0.38
CA GLY A 204 -1.28 27.35 1.17
C GLY A 204 0.17 27.35 0.70
N GLN A 205 0.56 26.44 -0.20
CA GLN A 205 1.93 26.35 -0.70
C GLN A 205 2.24 27.39 -1.82
N PRO A 206 3.50 27.86 -1.94
CA PRO A 206 3.92 28.77 -3.00
C PRO A 206 3.63 28.23 -4.41
N THR A 207 3.37 29.11 -5.37
CA THR A 207 2.87 28.79 -6.73
C THR A 207 3.74 27.82 -7.56
N GLY A 208 5.00 27.55 -7.18
CA GLY A 208 5.88 26.56 -7.84
C GLY A 208 6.15 25.29 -7.02
N MET A 209 5.53 25.15 -5.84
CA MET A 209 5.80 24.08 -4.86
C MET A 209 4.52 23.44 -4.34
N LYS A 210 3.41 23.61 -5.05
CA LYS A 210 2.12 23.03 -4.67
C LYS A 210 2.16 21.52 -4.88
N GLY A 211 1.85 20.78 -3.81
CA GLY A 211 1.56 19.36 -3.87
C GLY A 211 0.30 19.11 -4.70
N GLN A 212 0.13 17.86 -5.11
CA GLN A 212 -1.04 17.40 -5.83
C GLN A 212 -1.84 16.47 -4.94
N LEU A 213 -3.16 16.62 -4.99
CA LEU A 213 -4.07 15.69 -4.35
C LEU A 213 -4.53 14.64 -5.36
N THR A 214 -4.49 13.39 -4.94
CA THR A 214 -5.16 12.30 -5.65
C THR A 214 -6.63 12.32 -5.28
N VAL A 215 -7.53 12.31 -6.26
CA VAL A 215 -8.98 12.15 -6.04
C VAL A 215 -9.35 10.75 -6.49
N VAL A 216 -9.96 9.98 -5.59
CA VAL A 216 -10.19 8.54 -5.78
C VAL A 216 -11.65 8.18 -5.45
N PRO A 217 -12.21 7.15 -6.07
CA PRO A 217 -13.57 6.70 -5.80
C PRO A 217 -13.70 6.15 -4.37
N VAL A 218 -14.91 6.23 -3.82
CA VAL A 218 -15.29 5.60 -2.55
C VAL A 218 -16.05 4.31 -2.87
N ALA A 219 -15.46 3.15 -2.58
CA ALA A 219 -16.03 1.87 -3.01
C ALA A 219 -17.41 1.61 -2.39
N GLU A 220 -17.59 1.97 -1.13
CA GLU A 220 -18.84 1.84 -0.39
C GLU A 220 -19.91 2.88 -0.75
N ALA A 221 -19.59 3.87 -1.61
CA ALA A 221 -20.50 4.92 -2.04
C ALA A 221 -20.36 5.19 -3.55
N PRO A 222 -21.00 4.35 -4.42
CA PRO A 222 -20.85 4.45 -5.87
C PRO A 222 -21.12 5.86 -6.43
N GLY A 223 -20.23 6.31 -7.31
CA GLY A 223 -20.29 7.65 -7.92
C GLY A 223 -19.78 8.79 -7.01
N GLN A 224 -19.41 8.51 -5.76
CA GLN A 224 -18.77 9.47 -4.87
C GLN A 224 -17.24 9.37 -4.94
N PHE A 225 -16.59 10.51 -4.73
CA PHE A 225 -15.14 10.64 -4.76
C PHE A 225 -14.63 11.35 -3.50
N ARG A 226 -13.41 11.02 -3.09
CA ARG A 226 -12.75 11.61 -1.93
C ARG A 226 -11.28 11.86 -2.25
N ASN A 227 -10.64 12.79 -1.56
CA ASN A 227 -9.18 12.90 -1.62
C ASN A 227 -8.58 11.59 -1.08
N GLY A 228 -7.55 11.05 -1.71
CA GLY A 228 -6.85 9.86 -1.29
C GLY A 228 -6.26 9.98 0.12
N ARG A 229 -6.19 8.85 0.85
CA ARG A 229 -5.60 8.79 2.20
C ARG A 229 -4.77 7.55 2.47
N PHE A 230 -5.11 6.44 1.82
CA PHE A 230 -4.56 5.13 2.18
C PHE A 230 -3.83 4.48 1.01
N GLY A 231 -2.89 3.61 1.38
CA GLY A 231 -1.93 2.99 0.48
C GLY A 231 -0.77 3.91 0.11
N TRP A 232 0.24 3.34 -0.56
CA TRP A 232 1.50 4.03 -0.87
C TRP A 232 1.39 5.26 -1.79
N LYS A 233 0.24 5.45 -2.44
CA LYS A 233 -0.01 6.53 -3.40
C LYS A 233 -1.33 7.25 -3.12
N ASP A 234 -1.85 7.11 -1.91
CA ASP A 234 -3.15 7.65 -1.53
C ASP A 234 -4.24 7.19 -2.51
N GLN A 235 -4.15 5.94 -2.98
CA GLN A 235 -5.03 5.45 -4.02
C GLN A 235 -6.39 4.97 -3.48
N ASP A 236 -6.53 4.89 -2.15
CA ASP A 236 -7.73 4.42 -1.47
C ASP A 236 -8.34 5.53 -0.59
N ALA A 237 -9.67 5.66 -0.65
CA ALA A 237 -10.43 6.79 -0.09
C ALA A 237 -10.64 6.71 1.43
N SER A 238 -10.94 5.51 1.91
CA SER A 238 -11.37 5.19 3.26
C SER A 238 -10.72 3.90 3.74
N LEU A 239 -10.68 3.69 5.06
CA LEU A 239 -10.27 2.41 5.64
C LEU A 239 -11.14 1.25 5.15
N LEU A 240 -12.44 1.45 4.95
CA LEU A 240 -13.33 0.41 4.43
C LEU A 240 -13.00 0.03 2.98
N THR A 241 -12.78 1.04 2.11
CA THR A 241 -12.31 0.80 0.73
C THR A 241 -10.96 0.07 0.74
N PHE A 242 -10.02 0.50 1.59
CA PHE A 242 -8.70 -0.11 1.70
C PHE A 242 -8.78 -1.57 2.16
N SER A 243 -9.49 -1.85 3.26
CA SER A 243 -9.67 -3.20 3.79
C SER A 243 -10.45 -4.10 2.83
N GLY A 244 -11.54 -3.63 2.23
CA GLY A 244 -12.29 -4.40 1.23
C GLY A 244 -11.45 -4.72 0.00
N GLY A 245 -10.62 -3.77 -0.44
CA GLY A 245 -9.63 -3.97 -1.49
C GLY A 245 -8.61 -5.05 -1.13
N ALA A 246 -8.12 -5.07 0.11
CA ALA A 246 -7.20 -6.10 0.61
C ALA A 246 -7.88 -7.48 0.68
N TYR A 247 -9.14 -7.57 1.11
CA TYR A 247 -9.89 -8.82 1.12
C TYR A 247 -9.99 -9.45 -0.28
N LEU A 248 -10.26 -8.63 -1.30
CA LEU A 248 -10.35 -9.09 -2.69
C LEU A 248 -8.97 -9.41 -3.31
N ASN A 249 -8.01 -8.50 -3.13
CA ASN A 249 -6.75 -8.52 -3.87
C ASN A 249 -5.62 -9.24 -3.16
N GLU A 250 -5.64 -9.27 -1.83
CA GLU A 250 -4.58 -9.87 -1.01
C GLU A 250 -5.08 -11.15 -0.35
N MET A 251 -6.21 -11.10 0.37
CA MET A 251 -6.70 -12.26 1.10
C MET A 251 -7.51 -13.24 0.26
N GLY A 252 -7.87 -12.87 -0.97
CA GLY A 252 -8.52 -13.78 -1.92
C GLY A 252 -9.89 -14.28 -1.48
N ILE A 253 -10.65 -13.47 -0.75
CA ILE A 253 -12.06 -13.74 -0.45
C ILE A 253 -12.88 -13.51 -1.73
N THR A 254 -13.65 -14.52 -2.13
CA THR A 254 -14.44 -14.54 -3.39
C THR A 254 -15.80 -15.21 -3.23
#